data_AF-A0A958L431-F1
#
_entry.id   AF-A0A958L431-F1
#
_cell.length_a   1.000
_cell.length_b   1.000
_cell.length_c   1.000
_cell.angle_alpha   90.00
_cell.angle_beta   90.00
_cell.angle_gamma   90.00
#
_symmetry.space_group_name_H-M   'P 1'
#
loop_
_entity.id
_entity.type
_entity.pdbx_description
1 polymer ?
#
loop_
_entity_poly.entity_id
_entity_poly.type
_entity_poly.pdbx_seq_one_letter_code
_entity_poly.pdbx_strand_id
1 'polypeptide(L)'
;MREPQRDQLQRGTSSPPFPKAEATVSRDDLVAAYGIAPFSEENFSKMLERASYRDIVQVLSKSVARENLLGEGMNCHVFRIPGVQAYALRLPKRIARLEGRDSFSEVEDPFPDLNFGQPVGRFRNALIIKRAPGVSLSQFRDQEQRQIDCQKRFEELADLPDRSFQLFVAAVSALNAKNLLLDSLHSGNVLLDKSGLLLTPIDFEKRPEAGSLNSLSDVANALFEVGTSFEPLSHMKFERSLVRQLLHKVIHASLTLGLPKANQNDRAFQAICRQAGIDITLLTA
;
A
#
# COMPACT_ATOMS: atom_id res chain seq x y z
N MET A 1 64.21 -11.95 -11.33
CA MET A 1 62.95 -12.21 -10.58
C MET A 1 62.55 -10.91 -9.90
N ARG A 2 61.50 -10.25 -10.40
CA ARG A 2 60.91 -9.06 -9.78
C ARG A 2 59.52 -9.45 -9.30
N GLU A 3 59.26 -9.28 -8.01
CA GLU A 3 57.95 -9.50 -7.41
C GLU A 3 56.93 -8.50 -7.98
N PRO A 4 55.67 -8.90 -8.22
CA PRO A 4 54.62 -7.95 -8.56
C PRO A 4 54.05 -7.33 -7.28
N GLN A 5 54.12 -5.99 -7.21
CA GLN A 5 53.42 -5.19 -6.22
C GLN A 5 51.91 -5.45 -6.34
N ARG A 6 51.30 -5.87 -5.23
CA ARG A 6 49.84 -5.96 -5.09
C ARG A 6 49.29 -4.56 -4.86
N ASP A 7 48.65 -4.00 -5.89
CA ASP A 7 47.79 -2.84 -5.75
C ASP A 7 46.66 -3.13 -4.76
N GLN A 8 46.68 -2.43 -3.64
CA GLN A 8 45.56 -2.36 -2.71
C GLN A 8 44.45 -1.49 -3.33
N LEU A 9 43.51 -2.15 -4.00
CA LEU A 9 42.19 -1.58 -4.28
C LEU A 9 41.45 -1.37 -2.94
N GLN A 10 41.65 -0.20 -2.33
CA GLN A 10 40.74 0.31 -1.30
C GLN A 10 39.37 0.54 -1.96
N ARG A 11 38.45 -0.41 -1.76
CA ARG A 11 37.03 -0.22 -2.09
C ARG A 11 36.47 0.78 -1.09
N GLY A 12 36.39 2.04 -1.49
CA GLY A 12 35.58 3.04 -0.80
C GLY A 12 34.11 2.68 -0.91
N THR A 13 33.58 1.91 0.04
CA THR A 13 32.14 1.75 0.29
C THR A 13 31.75 2.60 1.48
N SER A 14 32.01 3.90 1.43
CA SER A 14 31.37 4.83 2.35
C SER A 14 30.02 5.21 1.75
N SER A 15 28.97 4.47 2.10
CA SER A 15 27.61 4.95 1.88
C SER A 15 27.50 6.33 2.55
N PRO A 16 26.94 7.35 1.86
CA PRO A 16 26.80 8.68 2.45
C PRO A 16 26.00 8.57 3.76
N PRO A 17 26.38 9.31 4.82
CA PRO A 17 25.62 9.33 6.06
C PRO A 17 24.20 9.82 5.77
N PHE A 18 23.20 9.10 6.30
CA PHE A 18 21.81 9.51 6.18
C PHE A 18 21.63 10.90 6.79
N PRO A 19 20.95 11.84 6.10
CA PRO A 19 20.70 13.17 6.65
C PRO A 19 19.96 13.04 7.99
N LYS A 20 20.30 13.92 8.95
CA LYS A 20 19.61 13.96 10.23
C LYS A 20 18.16 14.38 10.00
N ALA A 21 17.23 13.59 10.56
CA ALA A 21 15.79 13.76 10.42
C ALA A 21 15.32 15.13 10.93
N GLU A 22 14.91 16.03 10.02
CA GLU A 22 14.37 17.36 10.38
C GLU A 22 12.86 17.51 10.13
N ALA A 23 12.16 16.49 9.60
CA ALA A 23 10.71 16.56 9.39
C ALA A 23 10.00 15.30 9.90
N THR A 24 9.28 15.43 11.01
CA THR A 24 8.28 14.45 11.43
C THR A 24 6.98 14.67 10.65
N VAL A 25 6.33 13.60 10.20
CA VAL A 25 4.97 13.68 9.66
C VAL A 25 4.00 13.80 10.85
N SER A 26 3.23 14.88 10.91
CA SER A 26 2.22 15.09 11.94
C SER A 26 0.91 14.36 11.62
N ARG A 27 -0.02 14.30 12.58
CA ARG A 27 -1.39 13.83 12.31
C ARG A 27 -2.08 14.72 11.27
N ASP A 28 -1.88 16.03 11.35
CA ASP A 28 -2.51 16.98 10.43
C ASP A 28 -2.01 16.79 9.00
N ASP A 29 -0.74 16.41 8.83
CA ASP A 29 -0.20 16.02 7.52
C ASP A 29 -0.89 14.78 6.95
N LEU A 30 -1.15 13.77 7.80
CA LEU A 30 -1.88 12.56 7.39
C LEU A 30 -3.33 12.89 7.04
N VAL A 31 -4.00 13.76 7.80
CA VAL A 31 -5.36 14.20 7.47
C VAL A 31 -5.37 15.07 6.21
N ALA A 32 -4.36 15.91 5.98
CA ALA A 32 -4.26 16.67 4.74
C ALA A 32 -4.07 15.76 3.51
N ALA A 33 -3.30 14.68 3.66
CA ALA A 33 -3.00 13.75 2.57
C ALA A 33 -4.09 12.70 2.33
N TYR A 34 -4.63 12.10 3.40
CA TYR A 34 -5.55 10.96 3.36
C TYR A 34 -6.95 11.30 3.90
N GLY A 35 -7.20 12.56 4.22
CA GLY A 35 -8.40 13.00 4.90
C GLY A 35 -9.68 12.65 4.15
N ILE A 36 -10.65 12.15 4.90
CA ILE A 36 -12.00 11.95 4.41
C ILE A 36 -12.98 12.23 5.54
N ALA A 37 -14.17 12.71 5.19
CA ALA A 37 -15.23 12.87 6.18
C ALA A 37 -15.54 11.51 6.84
N PRO A 38 -15.71 11.45 8.17
CA PRO A 38 -16.15 10.25 8.85
C PRO A 38 -17.45 9.72 8.27
N PHE A 39 -17.53 8.40 8.17
CA PHE A 39 -18.73 7.73 7.71
C PHE A 39 -19.82 7.78 8.79
N SER A 40 -21.06 8.01 8.35
CA SER A 40 -22.25 7.69 9.12
C SER A 40 -23.37 7.30 8.16
N GLU A 41 -24.32 6.48 8.62
CA GLU A 41 -25.49 6.10 7.84
C GLU A 41 -26.27 7.32 7.34
N GLU A 42 -26.43 8.32 8.20
CA GLU A 42 -27.13 9.57 7.87
C GLU A 42 -26.40 10.34 6.76
N ASN A 43 -25.08 10.50 6.86
CA ASN A 43 -24.30 11.21 5.85
C ASN A 43 -24.29 10.45 4.52
N PHE A 44 -24.17 9.13 4.57
CA PHE A 44 -24.22 8.28 3.38
C PHE A 44 -25.60 8.37 2.68
N SER A 45 -26.68 8.32 3.46
CA SER A 45 -28.05 8.50 2.95
C SER A 45 -28.25 9.87 2.30
N LYS A 46 -27.79 10.94 2.95
CA LYS A 46 -27.83 12.30 2.38
C LYS A 46 -27.03 12.41 1.07
N MET A 47 -25.90 11.70 0.94
CA MET A 47 -25.14 11.67 -0.32
C MET A 47 -25.93 11.00 -1.44
N LEU A 48 -26.62 9.89 -1.14
CA LEU A 48 -27.48 9.19 -2.10
C LEU A 48 -28.68 10.05 -2.52
N GLU A 49 -29.33 10.71 -1.57
CA GLU A 49 -30.44 11.63 -1.83
C GLU A 49 -30.02 12.79 -2.74
N ARG A 50 -28.85 13.40 -2.47
CA ARG A 50 -28.26 14.45 -3.33
C ARG A 50 -27.95 13.95 -4.74
N ALA A 51 -27.62 12.66 -4.87
CA ALA A 51 -27.46 11.99 -6.15
C ALA A 51 -28.81 11.56 -6.79
N SER A 52 -29.94 12.06 -6.28
CA SER A 52 -31.30 11.77 -6.75
C SER A 52 -31.74 10.32 -6.54
N TYR A 53 -31.12 9.61 -5.61
CA TYR A 53 -31.51 8.26 -5.24
C TYR A 53 -32.31 8.25 -3.94
N ARG A 54 -33.54 7.74 -4.01
CA ARG A 54 -34.45 7.61 -2.84
C ARG A 54 -34.48 6.22 -2.24
N ASP A 55 -33.95 5.23 -2.96
CA ASP A 55 -33.94 3.83 -2.55
C ASP A 55 -32.49 3.31 -2.53
N ILE A 56 -31.94 3.20 -1.32
CA ILE A 56 -30.58 2.72 -1.07
C ILE A 56 -30.40 1.30 -1.61
N VAL A 57 -31.40 0.42 -1.42
CA VAL A 57 -31.37 -0.96 -1.89
C VAL A 57 -31.24 -1.01 -3.40
N GLN A 58 -32.03 -0.17 -4.10
CA GLN A 58 -31.99 -0.09 -5.54
C GLN A 58 -30.62 0.39 -6.07
N VAL A 59 -30.01 1.40 -5.45
CA VAL A 59 -28.69 1.91 -5.87
C VAL A 59 -27.59 0.91 -5.64
N LEU A 60 -27.54 0.31 -4.44
CA LEU A 60 -26.50 -0.65 -4.11
C LEU A 60 -26.62 -1.89 -5.01
N SER A 61 -27.84 -2.32 -5.33
CA SER A 61 -28.07 -3.40 -6.30
C SER A 61 -27.60 -3.03 -7.71
N LYS A 62 -27.91 -1.81 -8.19
CA LYS A 62 -27.42 -1.30 -9.49
C LYS A 62 -25.91 -1.12 -9.53
N SER A 63 -25.26 -0.94 -8.38
CA SER A 63 -23.80 -0.81 -8.28
C SER A 63 -23.10 -2.11 -8.70
N VAL A 64 -23.73 -3.27 -8.52
CA VAL A 64 -23.20 -4.58 -8.94
C VAL A 64 -23.45 -4.80 -10.44
N ALA A 65 -22.81 -3.96 -11.26
CA ALA A 65 -22.86 -4.02 -12.72
C ALA A 65 -21.44 -3.89 -13.29
N ARG A 66 -21.20 -4.45 -14.48
CA ARG A 66 -19.84 -4.55 -15.06
C ARG A 66 -19.23 -3.17 -15.32
N GLU A 67 -20.03 -2.23 -15.79
CA GLU A 67 -19.65 -0.83 -16.03
C GLU A 67 -19.30 -0.08 -14.73
N ASN A 68 -19.67 -0.63 -13.58
CA ASN A 68 -19.37 -0.08 -12.27
C ASN A 68 -18.15 -0.75 -11.62
N LEU A 69 -17.57 -1.78 -12.22
CA LEU A 69 -16.41 -2.47 -11.67
C LEU A 69 -15.19 -1.54 -11.64
N LEU A 70 -14.67 -1.29 -10.44
CA LEU A 70 -13.43 -0.53 -10.21
C LEU A 70 -12.21 -1.44 -10.20
N GLY A 71 -12.35 -2.67 -9.71
CA GLY A 71 -11.25 -3.62 -9.63
C GLY A 71 -11.67 -4.96 -9.05
N GLU A 72 -10.75 -5.92 -9.12
CA GLU A 72 -10.92 -7.26 -8.59
C GLU A 72 -9.72 -7.61 -7.72
N GLY A 73 -10.00 -8.05 -6.49
CA GLY A 73 -9.01 -8.70 -5.63
C GLY A 73 -9.07 -10.21 -5.78
N MET A 74 -8.26 -10.91 -4.98
CA MET A 74 -8.26 -12.38 -4.94
C MET A 74 -9.65 -12.95 -4.59
N ASN A 75 -10.33 -12.34 -3.61
CA ASN A 75 -11.58 -12.85 -3.05
C ASN A 75 -12.79 -11.92 -3.21
N CYS A 76 -12.64 -10.78 -3.88
CA CYS A 76 -13.72 -9.79 -4.00
C CYS A 76 -13.70 -9.02 -5.32
N HIS A 77 -14.85 -8.44 -5.65
CA HIS A 77 -15.00 -7.37 -6.63
C HIS A 77 -15.28 -6.07 -5.89
N VAL A 78 -14.74 -4.96 -6.41
CA VAL A 78 -15.00 -3.61 -5.89
C VAL A 78 -15.70 -2.82 -6.97
N PHE A 79 -16.87 -2.27 -6.63
CA PHE A 79 -17.73 -1.52 -7.53
C PHE A 79 -17.87 -0.07 -7.08
N ARG A 80 -17.98 0.85 -8.04
CA ARG A 80 -18.38 2.23 -7.78
C ARG A 80 -19.85 2.25 -7.37
N ILE A 81 -20.19 3.14 -6.45
CA ILE A 81 -21.58 3.45 -6.11
C ILE A 81 -21.98 4.68 -6.94
N PRO A 82 -22.93 4.57 -7.87
CA PRO A 82 -23.34 5.70 -8.70
C PRO A 82 -23.70 6.93 -7.86
N GLY A 83 -23.21 8.10 -8.25
CA GLY A 83 -23.46 9.37 -7.55
C GLY A 83 -22.70 9.56 -6.23
N VAL A 84 -21.96 8.54 -5.75
CA VAL A 84 -21.21 8.61 -4.49
C VAL A 84 -19.74 8.29 -4.75
N GLN A 85 -18.90 9.32 -4.86
CA GLN A 85 -17.49 9.14 -5.21
C GLN A 85 -16.60 8.72 -4.03
N ALA A 86 -16.98 9.09 -2.81
CA ALA A 86 -16.18 8.87 -1.60
C ALA A 86 -16.15 7.40 -1.14
N TYR A 87 -17.10 6.58 -1.62
CA TYR A 87 -17.30 5.21 -1.17
C TYR A 87 -17.40 4.25 -2.35
N ALA A 88 -17.09 3.00 -2.09
CA ALA A 88 -17.23 1.89 -3.03
C ALA A 88 -17.90 0.69 -2.35
N LEU A 89 -18.44 -0.21 -3.15
CA LEU A 89 -19.07 -1.44 -2.69
C LEU A 89 -18.14 -2.62 -2.94
N ARG A 90 -17.71 -3.30 -1.88
CA ARG A 90 -16.89 -4.52 -1.94
C ARG A 90 -17.78 -5.76 -1.76
N LEU A 91 -17.81 -6.62 -2.76
CA LEU A 91 -18.61 -7.84 -2.80
C LEU A 91 -17.70 -9.08 -2.89
N PRO A 92 -17.89 -10.12 -2.05
CA PRO A 92 -17.15 -11.37 -2.17
C PRO A 92 -17.39 -12.06 -3.52
N LYS A 93 -16.33 -12.58 -4.16
CA LYS A 93 -16.36 -13.25 -5.48
C LYS A 93 -17.31 -14.45 -5.56
N ARG A 94 -17.51 -15.14 -4.44
CA ARG A 94 -18.41 -16.30 -4.35
C ARG A 94 -19.88 -15.93 -4.48
N ILE A 95 -20.20 -14.63 -4.49
CA ILE A 95 -21.57 -14.15 -4.47
C ILE A 95 -21.80 -13.23 -5.67
N ALA A 96 -22.71 -13.63 -6.55
CA ALA A 96 -22.96 -12.92 -7.82
C ALA A 96 -23.88 -11.68 -7.67
N ARG A 97 -24.55 -11.53 -6.53
CA ARG A 97 -25.56 -10.47 -6.29
C ARG A 97 -25.68 -10.15 -4.79
N LEU A 98 -26.31 -9.03 -4.45
CA LEU A 98 -26.59 -8.72 -3.04
C LEU A 98 -27.66 -9.66 -2.49
N GLU A 99 -27.34 -10.44 -1.46
CA GLU A 99 -28.24 -11.45 -0.86
C GLU A 99 -28.37 -11.23 0.66
N GLY A 100 -29.58 -11.40 1.20
CA GLY A 100 -29.86 -11.24 2.63
C GLY A 100 -30.99 -10.26 2.91
N ARG A 101 -31.29 -10.06 4.19
CA ARG A 101 -32.27 -9.05 4.64
C ARG A 101 -31.72 -7.66 4.41
N ASP A 102 -32.58 -6.74 3.99
CA ASP A 102 -32.28 -5.32 3.89
C ASP A 102 -31.93 -4.77 5.27
N SER A 103 -30.62 -4.75 5.52
CA SER A 103 -30.03 -4.26 6.75
C SER A 103 -28.76 -3.53 6.37
N PHE A 104 -28.76 -2.25 6.69
CA PHE A 104 -27.58 -1.41 6.69
C PHE A 104 -27.05 -1.35 8.11
N SER A 105 -25.74 -1.38 8.27
CA SER A 105 -25.09 -1.20 9.57
C SER A 105 -23.72 -0.58 9.39
N GLU A 106 -23.35 0.28 10.32
CA GLU A 106 -21.97 0.76 10.44
C GLU A 106 -21.08 -0.39 10.93
N VAL A 107 -19.83 -0.42 10.47
CA VAL A 107 -18.82 -1.33 11.00
C VAL A 107 -17.72 -0.52 11.67
N GLU A 108 -16.96 -1.15 12.56
CA GLU A 108 -15.86 -0.49 13.26
C GLU A 108 -14.83 0.05 12.25
N ASP A 109 -14.72 1.38 12.17
CA ASP A 109 -13.70 2.07 11.37
C ASP A 109 -12.51 2.42 12.28
N PRO A 110 -11.34 1.74 12.12
CA PRO A 110 -10.16 2.06 12.92
C PRO A 110 -9.58 3.45 12.61
N PHE A 111 -9.93 4.05 11.47
CA PHE A 111 -9.45 5.36 11.01
C PHE A 111 -10.58 6.26 10.48
N PRO A 112 -11.45 6.81 11.35
CA PRO A 112 -12.59 7.63 10.94
C PRO A 112 -12.22 8.81 10.03
N ASP A 113 -11.07 9.44 10.28
CA ASP A 113 -10.64 10.65 9.57
C ASP A 113 -9.72 10.36 8.37
N LEU A 114 -9.30 9.11 8.15
CA LEU A 114 -8.35 8.73 7.09
C LEU A 114 -8.98 7.75 6.10
N ASN A 115 -8.49 7.76 4.88
CA ASN A 115 -8.93 6.91 3.78
C ASN A 115 -7.82 5.92 3.38
N PHE A 116 -7.88 4.73 3.96
CA PHE A 116 -7.02 3.60 3.65
C PHE A 116 -7.82 2.46 3.01
N GLY A 117 -8.88 2.78 2.24
CA GLY A 117 -9.68 1.74 1.58
C GLY A 117 -10.52 0.86 2.53
N GLN A 118 -10.64 1.26 3.81
CA GLN A 118 -11.18 0.37 4.84
C GLN A 118 -12.71 0.28 4.83
N PRO A 119 -13.28 -0.84 5.33
CA PRO A 119 -14.72 -0.97 5.55
C PRO A 119 -15.23 0.05 6.55
N VAL A 120 -16.38 0.65 6.25
CA VAL A 120 -17.07 1.63 7.10
C VAL A 120 -18.56 1.32 7.29
N GLY A 121 -19.13 0.52 6.38
CA GLY A 121 -20.47 0.00 6.54
C GLY A 121 -20.63 -1.39 5.93
N ARG A 122 -21.77 -2.00 6.21
CA ARG A 122 -22.20 -3.27 5.65
C ARG A 122 -23.64 -3.13 5.16
N PHE A 123 -23.88 -3.62 3.95
CA PHE A 123 -25.22 -3.78 3.41
C PHE A 123 -25.35 -5.22 2.93
N ARG A 124 -26.26 -5.98 3.58
CA ARG A 124 -26.39 -7.42 3.32
C ARG A 124 -25.02 -8.13 3.45
N ASN A 125 -24.61 -8.86 2.42
CA ASN A 125 -23.34 -9.57 2.29
C ASN A 125 -22.19 -8.74 1.69
N ALA A 126 -22.41 -7.45 1.40
CA ALA A 126 -21.39 -6.55 0.87
C ALA A 126 -20.91 -5.55 1.93
N LEU A 127 -19.70 -5.05 1.73
CA LEU A 127 -19.12 -4.00 2.55
C LEU A 127 -19.09 -2.69 1.78
N ILE A 128 -19.44 -1.61 2.45
CA ILE A 128 -19.18 -0.25 1.99
C ILE A 128 -17.79 0.11 2.49
N ILE A 129 -16.90 0.44 1.58
CA ILE A 129 -15.52 0.81 1.88
C ILE A 129 -15.30 2.27 1.50
N LYS A 130 -14.38 2.95 2.20
CA LYS A 130 -13.84 4.24 1.72
C LYS A 130 -13.10 4.01 0.41
N ARG A 131 -13.30 4.89 -0.57
CA ARG A 131 -12.65 4.77 -1.87
C ARG A 131 -11.34 5.54 -1.85
N ALA A 132 -10.23 4.84 -1.67
CA ALA A 132 -8.90 5.44 -1.82
C ALA A 132 -8.60 5.76 -3.30
N PRO A 133 -8.00 6.92 -3.62
CA PRO A 133 -7.59 7.26 -4.97
C PRO A 133 -6.38 6.43 -5.42
N GLY A 134 -6.18 6.35 -6.73
CA GLY A 134 -5.00 5.72 -7.33
C GLY A 134 -5.24 4.35 -7.95
N VAL A 135 -4.14 3.75 -8.40
CA VAL A 135 -4.09 2.43 -9.05
C VAL A 135 -3.16 1.51 -8.29
N SER A 136 -3.60 0.25 -8.10
CA SER A 136 -2.85 -0.80 -7.42
C SER A 136 -1.45 -1.02 -8.05
N LEU A 137 -0.41 -1.27 -7.23
CA LEU A 137 0.93 -1.56 -7.76
C LEU A 137 1.03 -2.90 -8.50
N SER A 138 0.18 -3.90 -8.19
CA SER A 138 0.14 -5.18 -8.92
C SER A 138 -1.08 -5.24 -9.85
N GLN A 139 -0.88 -5.10 -11.16
CA GLN A 139 -1.93 -5.28 -12.18
C GLN A 139 -1.54 -6.24 -13.31
N PHE A 140 -0.58 -7.13 -13.08
CA PHE A 140 -0.05 -7.99 -14.14
C PHE A 140 -1.09 -9.04 -14.55
N ARG A 141 -1.52 -8.97 -15.81
CA ARG A 141 -2.40 -9.97 -16.43
C ARG A 141 -1.62 -11.05 -17.19
N ASP A 142 -0.35 -10.79 -17.50
CA ASP A 142 0.52 -11.63 -18.33
C ASP A 142 1.93 -11.70 -17.74
N GLN A 143 2.57 -12.86 -17.80
CA GLN A 143 3.92 -13.10 -17.28
C GLN A 143 5.01 -12.41 -18.12
N GLU A 144 4.86 -12.34 -19.45
CA GLU A 144 5.89 -11.74 -20.33
C GLU A 144 5.94 -10.21 -20.20
N GLN A 145 4.78 -9.57 -20.03
CA GLN A 145 4.69 -8.12 -19.88
C GLN A 145 5.09 -7.62 -18.47
N ARG A 146 5.17 -8.54 -17.51
CA ARG A 146 5.41 -8.24 -16.09
C ARG A 146 6.71 -7.48 -15.84
N GLN A 147 7.82 -7.86 -16.46
CA GLN A 147 9.11 -7.20 -16.21
C GLN A 147 9.10 -5.73 -16.68
N ILE A 148 8.51 -5.46 -17.85
CA ILE A 148 8.40 -4.11 -18.40
C ILE A 148 7.51 -3.25 -17.51
N ASP A 149 6.36 -3.80 -17.11
CA ASP A 149 5.40 -3.09 -16.27
C ASP A 149 5.96 -2.85 -14.84
N CYS A 150 6.72 -3.81 -14.28
CA CYS A 150 7.46 -3.63 -13.02
C CYS A 150 8.53 -2.54 -13.13
N GLN A 151 9.33 -2.53 -14.21
CA GLN A 151 10.37 -1.52 -14.42
C GLN A 151 9.76 -0.12 -14.51
N LYS A 152 8.73 0.04 -15.35
CA LYS A 152 7.98 1.30 -15.46
C LYS A 152 7.39 1.73 -14.12
N ARG A 153 6.91 0.78 -13.32
CA ARG A 153 6.39 1.07 -11.98
C ARG A 153 7.48 1.55 -11.03
N PHE A 154 8.66 0.95 -11.06
CA PHE A 154 9.79 1.43 -10.26
C PHE A 154 10.26 2.81 -10.69
N GLU A 155 10.22 3.13 -11.98
CA GLU A 155 10.45 4.48 -12.50
C GLU A 155 9.42 5.46 -11.93
N GLU A 156 8.13 5.12 -12.03
CA GLU A 156 7.04 5.93 -11.46
C GLU A 156 7.18 6.16 -9.95
N LEU A 157 7.60 5.14 -9.20
CA LEU A 157 7.84 5.24 -7.77
C LEU A 157 9.11 6.05 -7.45
N ALA A 158 10.17 5.90 -8.24
CA ALA A 158 11.41 6.63 -8.06
C ALA A 158 11.24 8.13 -8.33
N ASP A 159 10.31 8.51 -9.21
CA ASP A 159 9.96 9.89 -9.50
C ASP A 159 9.14 10.58 -8.40
N LEU A 160 8.51 9.82 -7.49
CA LEU A 160 7.78 10.41 -6.37
C LEU A 160 8.72 11.16 -5.41
N PRO A 161 8.32 12.31 -4.85
CA PRO A 161 9.13 13.01 -3.87
C PRO A 161 9.28 12.19 -2.58
N ASP A 162 10.35 12.44 -1.81
CA ASP A 162 10.60 11.77 -0.52
C ASP A 162 9.41 11.90 0.44
N ARG A 163 8.66 13.02 0.33
CA ARG A 163 7.46 13.26 1.12
C ARG A 163 6.39 12.18 0.92
N SER A 164 6.25 11.62 -0.28
CA SER A 164 5.30 10.54 -0.56
C SER A 164 5.63 9.29 0.26
N PHE A 165 6.91 8.96 0.38
CA PHE A 165 7.40 7.84 1.18
C PHE A 165 7.26 8.10 2.68
N GLN A 166 7.54 9.33 3.13
CA GLN A 166 7.32 9.73 4.52
C GLN A 166 5.83 9.60 4.91
N LEU A 167 4.92 10.11 4.08
CA LEU A 167 3.48 10.01 4.32
C LEU A 167 3.02 8.54 4.34
N PHE A 168 3.51 7.71 3.42
CA PHE A 168 3.21 6.29 3.39
C PHE A 168 3.69 5.56 4.65
N VAL A 169 4.95 5.78 5.05
CA VAL A 169 5.50 5.21 6.29
C VAL A 169 4.73 5.69 7.52
N ALA A 170 4.32 6.96 7.56
CA ALA A 170 3.50 7.49 8.63
C ALA A 170 2.10 6.84 8.66
N ALA A 171 1.50 6.57 7.50
CA ALA A 171 0.25 5.81 7.39
C ALA A 171 0.42 4.37 7.92
N VAL A 172 1.52 3.69 7.56
CA VAL A 172 1.86 2.36 8.09
C VAL A 172 2.10 2.40 9.61
N SER A 173 2.73 3.46 10.13
CA SER A 173 2.87 3.68 11.57
C SER A 173 1.51 3.90 12.26
N ALA A 174 0.56 4.57 11.61
CA ALA A 174 -0.81 4.69 12.09
C ALA A 174 -1.52 3.33 12.19
N LEU A 175 -1.25 2.39 11.26
CA LEU A 175 -1.70 0.99 11.37
C LEU A 175 -1.16 0.34 12.65
N ASN A 176 0.12 0.56 12.96
CA ASN A 176 0.71 0.03 14.19
C ASN A 176 0.01 0.52 15.46
N ALA A 177 -0.36 1.80 15.50
CA ALA A 177 -1.08 2.39 16.63
C ALA A 177 -2.49 1.79 16.84
N LYS A 178 -3.04 1.13 15.81
CA LYS A 178 -4.34 0.44 15.85
C LYS A 178 -4.24 -1.08 15.92
N ASN A 179 -3.05 -1.62 16.18
CA ASN A 179 -2.79 -3.06 16.18
C ASN A 179 -3.12 -3.76 14.85
N LEU A 180 -2.85 -3.06 13.74
CA LEU A 180 -3.04 -3.55 12.38
C LEU A 180 -1.69 -3.72 11.67
N LEU A 181 -1.60 -4.72 10.80
CA LEU A 181 -0.45 -4.99 9.94
C LEU A 181 -0.85 -4.76 8.48
N LEU A 182 0.00 -4.06 7.75
CA LEU A 182 -0.06 -4.00 6.29
C LEU A 182 0.15 -5.42 5.75
N ASP A 183 -0.73 -5.87 4.85
CA ASP A 183 -0.43 -7.07 4.08
C ASP A 183 0.64 -6.73 3.03
N SER A 184 1.91 -6.92 3.42
CA SER A 184 3.08 -6.62 2.59
C SER A 184 3.44 -7.75 1.62
N LEU A 185 2.66 -8.83 1.55
CA LEU A 185 2.94 -9.96 0.66
C LEU A 185 2.67 -9.60 -0.81
N HIS A 186 1.81 -8.61 -1.04
CA HIS A 186 1.40 -8.19 -2.36
C HIS A 186 1.50 -6.68 -2.50
N SER A 187 2.26 -6.22 -3.51
CA SER A 187 2.31 -4.81 -3.87
C SER A 187 0.94 -4.26 -4.27
N GLY A 188 0.02 -5.15 -4.64
CA GLY A 188 -1.37 -4.86 -4.93
C GLY A 188 -2.14 -4.17 -3.80
N ASN A 189 -1.67 -4.32 -2.58
CA ASN A 189 -2.25 -3.74 -1.37
C ASN A 189 -1.82 -2.28 -1.13
N VAL A 190 -1.11 -1.69 -2.10
CA VAL A 190 -0.78 -0.27 -2.13
C VAL A 190 -1.34 0.34 -3.41
N LEU A 191 -2.01 1.48 -3.27
CA LEU A 191 -2.43 2.31 -4.41
C LEU A 191 -1.42 3.42 -4.64
N LEU A 192 -1.09 3.66 -5.91
CA LEU A 192 -0.39 4.86 -6.36
C LEU A 192 -1.38 5.86 -6.94
N ASP A 193 -1.52 7.02 -6.31
CA ASP A 193 -2.12 8.20 -6.89
C ASP A 193 -1.02 9.12 -7.44
N LYS A 194 -0.83 9.10 -8.76
CA LYS A 194 0.19 9.93 -9.43
C LYS A 194 -0.15 11.41 -9.40
N SER A 195 -1.43 11.77 -9.41
CA SER A 195 -1.85 13.17 -9.40
C SER A 195 -1.70 13.76 -8.00
N GLY A 196 -2.05 12.99 -6.97
CA GLY A 196 -1.83 13.35 -5.57
C GLY A 196 -0.40 13.11 -5.07
N LEU A 197 0.46 12.48 -5.88
CA LEU A 197 1.81 12.04 -5.49
C LEU A 197 1.78 11.23 -4.19
N LEU A 198 0.85 10.29 -4.07
CA LEU A 198 0.54 9.60 -2.82
C LEU A 198 0.57 8.08 -2.98
N LEU A 199 1.10 7.41 -1.96
CA LEU A 199 1.01 5.97 -1.78
C LEU A 199 0.03 5.69 -0.64
N THR A 200 -0.95 4.81 -0.87
CA THR A 200 -2.00 4.53 0.12
C THR A 200 -2.04 3.03 0.43
N PRO A 201 -1.87 2.59 1.69
CA PRO A 201 -2.12 1.21 2.06
C PRO A 201 -3.62 0.94 2.01
N ILE A 202 -4.05 -0.17 1.42
CA ILE A 202 -5.47 -0.50 1.25
C ILE A 202 -5.88 -1.90 1.71
N ASP A 203 -4.93 -2.75 2.09
CA ASP A 203 -5.22 -4.03 2.71
C ASP A 203 -4.37 -4.24 3.96
N PHE A 204 -5.04 -4.51 5.07
CA PHE A 204 -4.41 -4.67 6.36
C PHE A 204 -5.30 -5.47 7.30
N GLU A 205 -4.66 -6.20 8.20
CA GLU A 205 -5.31 -7.15 9.08
C GLU A 205 -4.95 -6.94 10.55
N LYS A 206 -5.79 -7.48 11.44
CA LYS A 206 -5.48 -7.50 12.86
C LYS A 206 -4.26 -8.39 13.08
N ARG A 207 -3.38 -7.96 13.97
CA ARG A 207 -2.18 -8.72 14.34
C ARG A 207 -2.52 -10.16 14.73
N PRO A 208 -1.77 -11.15 14.22
CA PRO A 208 -1.90 -12.53 14.68
C PRO A 208 -1.31 -12.71 16.08
N GLU A 209 -0.30 -11.92 16.45
CA GLU A 209 0.46 -12.07 17.71
C GLU A 209 0.74 -10.72 18.37
N ALA A 210 0.84 -10.71 19.70
CA ALA A 210 1.18 -9.53 20.49
C ALA A 210 2.65 -9.15 20.26
N GLY A 211 2.91 -7.91 19.84
CA GLY A 211 4.27 -7.37 19.65
C GLY A 211 4.75 -7.30 18.20
N SER A 212 4.06 -7.95 17.25
CA SER A 212 4.38 -7.79 15.82
C SER A 212 3.99 -6.39 15.34
N LEU A 213 4.96 -5.61 14.89
CA LEU A 213 4.78 -4.27 14.32
C LEU A 213 5.18 -4.31 12.84
N ASN A 214 4.51 -3.51 12.02
CA ASN A 214 5.04 -3.17 10.70
C ASN A 214 6.42 -2.56 10.87
N SER A 215 7.37 -3.04 10.08
CA SER A 215 8.79 -2.74 10.07
C SER A 215 9.20 -2.15 8.73
N LEU A 216 10.46 -1.75 8.63
CA LEU A 216 11.06 -1.31 7.38
C LEU A 216 10.90 -2.36 6.26
N SER A 217 11.02 -3.65 6.58
CA SER A 217 10.88 -4.70 5.56
C SER A 217 9.45 -4.83 5.06
N ASP A 218 8.44 -4.60 5.89
CA ASP A 218 7.03 -4.65 5.45
C ASP A 218 6.73 -3.52 4.45
N VAL A 219 7.24 -2.32 4.72
CA VAL A 219 7.13 -1.19 3.78
C VAL A 219 7.84 -1.49 2.47
N ALA A 220 9.06 -2.03 2.53
CA ALA A 220 9.81 -2.39 1.33
C ALA A 220 9.12 -3.51 0.53
N ASN A 221 8.72 -4.59 1.18
CA ASN A 221 8.07 -5.73 0.53
C ASN A 221 6.76 -5.31 -0.17
N ALA A 222 5.99 -4.41 0.46
CA ALA A 222 4.76 -3.86 -0.11
C ALA A 222 5.00 -2.99 -1.36
N LEU A 223 6.20 -2.47 -1.60
CA LEU A 223 6.50 -1.64 -2.78
C LEU A 223 7.25 -2.38 -3.89
N PHE A 224 8.05 -3.40 -3.54
CA PHE A 224 8.97 -4.06 -4.47
C PHE A 224 8.47 -5.39 -5.05
N GLU A 225 7.28 -5.86 -4.66
CA GLU A 225 6.68 -7.13 -5.11
C GLU A 225 7.70 -8.28 -5.17
N VAL A 226 8.15 -8.72 -4.00
CA VAL A 226 9.05 -9.88 -3.94
C VAL A 226 8.19 -11.13 -3.95
N GLY A 227 7.97 -11.69 -5.14
CA GLY A 227 7.05 -12.81 -5.36
C GLY A 227 7.18 -13.92 -4.33
N THR A 228 6.08 -14.22 -3.63
CA THR A 228 5.98 -15.39 -2.73
C THR A 228 5.73 -16.70 -3.50
N SER A 229 5.48 -16.64 -4.82
CA SER A 229 5.09 -17.82 -5.61
C SER A 229 5.60 -17.85 -7.06
N PHE A 230 6.22 -16.78 -7.58
CA PHE A 230 6.70 -16.73 -8.95
C PHE A 230 7.99 -15.93 -9.00
N GLU A 231 9.09 -16.64 -9.23
CA GLU A 231 10.48 -16.19 -9.40
C GLU A 231 10.93 -14.98 -8.57
N PRO A 232 11.86 -15.15 -7.61
CA PRO A 232 12.41 -14.02 -6.87
C PRO A 232 12.95 -12.95 -7.84
N LEU A 233 12.84 -11.68 -7.43
CA LEU A 233 13.40 -10.50 -8.11
C LEU A 233 14.85 -10.71 -8.64
N SER A 234 15.59 -11.68 -8.09
CA SER A 234 16.88 -12.14 -8.57
C SER A 234 16.93 -12.56 -10.05
N HIS A 235 15.79 -12.93 -10.67
CA HIS A 235 15.72 -13.26 -12.09
C HIS A 235 15.37 -12.05 -12.97
N MET A 236 14.76 -11.01 -12.39
CA MET A 236 14.42 -9.78 -13.10
C MET A 236 15.59 -8.81 -13.08
N LYS A 237 16.07 -8.44 -14.28
CA LYS A 237 17.17 -7.47 -14.43
C LYS A 237 16.60 -6.05 -14.39
N PHE A 238 16.31 -5.56 -13.19
CA PHE A 238 16.03 -4.14 -12.98
C PHE A 238 17.33 -3.33 -12.92
N GLU A 239 17.25 -2.05 -13.25
CA GLU A 239 18.38 -1.14 -13.11
C GLU A 239 18.73 -1.01 -11.62
N ARG A 240 19.94 -1.44 -11.23
CA ARG A 240 20.36 -1.44 -9.82
C ARG A 240 20.31 -0.05 -9.18
N SER A 241 20.62 0.99 -9.94
CA SER A 241 20.51 2.40 -9.55
C SER A 241 19.09 2.77 -9.14
N LEU A 242 18.09 2.34 -9.91
CA LEU A 242 16.67 2.59 -9.67
C LEU A 242 16.18 1.89 -8.40
N VAL A 243 16.44 0.59 -8.28
CA VAL A 243 16.09 -0.20 -7.09
C VAL A 243 16.76 0.40 -5.84
N ARG A 244 18.03 0.80 -5.97
CA ARG A 244 18.77 1.48 -4.90
C ARG A 244 18.14 2.81 -4.52
N GLN A 245 17.82 3.67 -5.48
CA GLN A 245 17.21 4.98 -5.22
C GLN A 245 15.89 4.82 -4.47
N LEU A 246 15.01 3.94 -4.94
CA LEU A 246 13.72 3.66 -4.32
C LEU A 246 13.91 3.10 -2.89
N LEU A 247 14.82 2.14 -2.72
CA LEU A 247 15.09 1.56 -1.40
C LEU A 247 15.70 2.58 -0.43
N HIS A 248 16.54 3.51 -0.89
CA HIS A 248 17.04 4.59 -0.03
C HIS A 248 15.91 5.49 0.48
N LYS A 249 14.92 5.83 -0.35
CA LYS A 249 13.75 6.60 0.08
C LYS A 249 12.95 5.87 1.16
N VAL A 250 12.72 4.56 0.95
CA VAL A 250 12.04 3.70 1.93
C VAL A 250 12.81 3.62 3.25
N ILE A 251 14.11 3.35 3.21
CA ILE A 251 14.97 3.28 4.40
C ILE A 251 14.95 4.62 5.14
N HIS A 252 15.19 5.71 4.42
CA HIS A 252 15.25 7.04 4.99
C HIS A 252 13.94 7.42 5.68
N ALA A 253 12.80 7.23 5.02
CA ALA A 253 11.49 7.49 5.61
C ALA A 253 11.22 6.59 6.84
N SER A 254 11.49 5.29 6.73
CA SER A 254 11.25 4.30 7.79
C SER A 254 12.06 4.59 9.05
N LEU A 255 13.36 4.89 8.90
CA LEU A 255 14.23 5.21 10.02
C LEU A 255 13.91 6.58 10.64
N THR A 256 13.59 7.56 9.80
CA THR A 256 13.19 8.92 10.26
C THR A 256 11.94 8.88 11.12
N LEU A 257 10.96 8.04 10.76
CA LEU A 257 9.68 7.91 11.47
C LEU A 257 9.68 6.79 12.51
N GLY A 258 10.83 6.17 12.76
CA GLY A 258 11.02 5.23 13.86
C GLY A 258 10.31 3.88 13.68
N LEU A 259 10.11 3.41 12.44
CA LEU A 259 9.68 2.03 12.23
C LEU A 259 10.77 1.06 12.72
N PRO A 260 10.40 -0.11 13.29
CA PRO A 260 11.34 -1.17 13.59
C PRO A 260 12.21 -1.52 12.38
N LYS A 261 13.46 -1.85 12.66
CA LYS A 261 14.38 -2.40 11.67
C LYS A 261 13.83 -3.70 11.07
N ALA A 262 14.34 -4.07 9.91
CA ALA A 262 13.93 -5.30 9.23
C ALA A 262 14.32 -6.54 10.06
N ASN A 263 13.51 -7.59 9.92
CA ASN A 263 13.86 -8.90 10.45
C ASN A 263 15.04 -9.47 9.65
N GLN A 264 16.12 -9.88 10.34
CA GLN A 264 17.30 -10.48 9.70
C GLN A 264 16.97 -11.73 8.87
N ASN A 265 15.85 -12.42 9.14
CA ASN A 265 15.41 -13.61 8.42
C ASN A 265 14.44 -13.32 7.27
N ASP A 266 14.09 -12.05 7.01
CA ASP A 266 13.23 -11.69 5.89
C ASP A 266 13.99 -11.84 4.56
N ARG A 267 13.80 -13.00 3.93
CA ARG A 267 14.43 -13.35 2.65
C ARG A 267 13.99 -12.45 1.51
N ALA A 268 12.76 -11.93 1.55
CA ALA A 268 12.26 -11.04 0.52
C ALA A 268 13.01 -9.71 0.59
N PHE A 269 13.09 -9.13 1.79
CA PHE A 269 13.83 -7.90 2.01
C PHE A 269 15.34 -8.04 1.74
N GLN A 270 15.94 -9.18 2.10
CA GLN A 270 17.32 -9.51 1.71
C GLN A 270 17.54 -9.54 0.20
N ALA A 271 16.57 -10.03 -0.59
CA ALA A 271 16.67 -10.03 -2.04
C ALA A 271 16.65 -8.59 -2.59
N ILE A 272 15.75 -7.74 -2.10
CA ILE A 272 15.70 -6.30 -2.48
C ILE A 272 17.04 -5.62 -2.16
N CYS A 273 17.56 -5.81 -0.94
CA CYS A 273 18.85 -5.23 -0.52
C CYS A 273 20.01 -5.69 -1.42
N ARG A 274 20.08 -6.98 -1.75
CA ARG A 274 21.12 -7.52 -2.65
C ARG A 274 21.01 -6.92 -4.06
N GLN A 275 19.79 -6.74 -4.57
CA GLN A 275 19.58 -6.15 -5.89
C GLN A 275 19.96 -4.67 -5.95
N ALA A 276 19.61 -3.89 -4.92
CA ALA A 276 20.12 -2.52 -4.73
C ALA A 276 21.63 -2.51 -4.45
N GLY A 277 22.16 -3.64 -3.99
CA GLY A 277 23.49 -3.82 -3.44
C GLY A 277 23.76 -2.86 -2.28
N ILE A 278 22.85 -2.91 -1.31
CA ILE A 278 22.92 -2.32 0.02
C ILE A 278 23.20 -3.45 1.02
N ASP A 279 24.07 -3.20 2.00
CA ASP A 279 24.37 -4.14 3.07
C ASP A 279 23.22 -4.18 4.08
N ILE A 280 22.56 -5.33 4.18
CA ILE A 280 21.41 -5.52 5.08
C ILE A 280 21.80 -5.51 6.57
N THR A 281 23.07 -5.79 6.90
CA THR A 281 23.53 -5.79 8.31
C THR A 281 23.38 -4.41 8.96
N LEU A 282 23.36 -3.35 8.16
CA LEU A 282 23.12 -1.98 8.61
C LEU A 282 21.64 -1.70 8.93
N LEU A 283 20.72 -2.52 8.42
CA LEU A 283 19.27 -2.30 8.41
C LEU A 283 18.48 -3.32 9.24
N THR A 284 19.17 -4.26 9.86
CA THR A 284 18.61 -5.32 10.70
C THR A 284 19.00 -5.08 12.16
N ALA A 285 18.21 -5.64 13.08
CA ALA A 285 18.45 -5.63 14.51
C ALA A 285 18.91 -7.02 14.98
#